data_AF-A0A7S2TU86-F1
#
_entry.id   AF-A0A7S2TU86-F1
#
_cell.length_a   1.000
_cell.length_b   1.000
_cell.length_c   1.000
_cell.angle_alpha   90.00
_cell.angle_beta   90.00
_cell.angle_gamma   90.00
#
_symmetry.space_group_name_H-M   'P 1'
#
loop_
_entity.id
_entity.type
_entity.pdbx_description
1 polymer ?
#
loop_
_entity_poly.entity_id
_entity_poly.type
_entity_poly.pdbx_seq_one_letter_code
_entity_poly.pdbx_strand_id
1 'polypeptide(L)'
;QLDSWRIVTLMSFVQDIFFRLSQNFMIEGILYLPCCCFCYATTIAGEERKNDEEVAITFESGYVGFRFFELMVVDVDKGSPAADHGVKRGMRISRIDGVACCNDDDAVRSLFVAHRTHDRFEVCFIPPCELQAKE
;
A
#
# COMPACT_ATOMS: atom_id res chain seq x y z
N GLN A 1 34.60 -20.22 -56.63
CA GLN A 1 35.19 -20.66 -55.34
C GLN A 1 35.52 -19.50 -54.38
N LEU A 2 35.54 -18.23 -54.81
CA LEU A 2 35.85 -17.07 -53.95
C LEU A 2 34.69 -16.60 -53.03
N ASP A 3 33.48 -17.12 -53.16
CA ASP A 3 32.33 -16.66 -52.36
C ASP A 3 32.15 -17.40 -51.03
N SER A 4 32.79 -18.57 -50.87
CA SER A 4 32.57 -19.43 -49.69
C SER A 4 33.10 -18.82 -48.39
N TRP A 5 34.25 -18.17 -48.42
CA TRP A 5 34.84 -17.59 -47.20
C TRP A 5 34.03 -16.39 -46.67
N ARG A 6 33.45 -15.57 -47.57
CA ARG A 6 32.61 -14.43 -47.17
C ARG A 6 31.34 -14.87 -46.46
N ILE A 7 30.72 -15.93 -46.94
CA ILE A 7 29.51 -16.50 -46.33
C ILE A 7 29.83 -17.06 -44.94
N VAL A 8 30.95 -17.78 -44.81
CA VAL A 8 31.39 -18.33 -43.51
C VAL A 8 31.70 -17.22 -42.51
N THR A 9 32.42 -16.16 -42.93
CA THR A 9 32.69 -15.01 -42.06
C THR A 9 31.41 -14.29 -41.64
N LEU A 10 30.47 -14.06 -42.56
CA LEU A 10 29.20 -13.42 -42.26
C LEU A 10 28.38 -14.24 -41.25
N MET A 11 28.30 -15.57 -41.45
CA MET A 11 27.58 -16.45 -40.52
C MET A 11 28.19 -16.47 -39.12
N SER A 12 29.53 -16.46 -39.03
CA SER A 12 30.21 -16.38 -37.73
C SER A 12 29.91 -15.07 -36.99
N PHE A 13 29.81 -13.95 -37.73
CA PHE A 13 29.48 -12.66 -37.15
C PHE A 13 28.02 -12.58 -36.67
N VAL A 14 27.09 -13.12 -37.48
CA VAL A 14 25.67 -13.21 -37.10
C VAL A 14 25.51 -14.07 -35.85
N GLN A 15 26.19 -15.23 -35.79
CA GLN A 15 26.15 -16.11 -34.64
C GLN A 15 26.66 -15.43 -33.36
N ASP A 16 27.76 -14.66 -33.44
CA ASP A 16 28.29 -13.92 -32.28
C ASP A 16 27.28 -12.88 -31.76
N ILE A 17 26.61 -12.14 -32.66
CA ILE A 17 25.57 -11.17 -32.29
C ILE A 17 24.41 -11.87 -31.58
N PHE A 18 23.90 -12.97 -32.13
CA PHE A 18 22.80 -13.71 -31.51
C PHE A 18 23.17 -14.24 -30.12
N PHE A 19 24.40 -14.70 -29.94
CA PHE A 19 24.88 -15.18 -28.65
C PHE A 19 24.98 -14.06 -27.61
N ARG A 20 25.46 -12.87 -27.99
CA ARG A 20 25.51 -11.71 -27.08
C ARG A 20 24.12 -11.20 -26.72
N LEU A 21 23.19 -11.14 -27.68
CA LEU A 21 21.82 -10.74 -27.43
C LEU A 21 21.12 -11.73 -26.49
N SER A 22 21.27 -13.04 -26.72
CA SER A 22 20.65 -14.04 -25.84
C SER A 22 21.23 -14.02 -24.43
N GLN A 23 22.55 -13.82 -24.28
CA GLN A 23 23.18 -13.65 -22.98
C GLN A 23 22.62 -12.43 -22.22
N ASN A 24 22.49 -11.28 -22.89
CA ASN A 24 21.90 -10.10 -22.26
C ASN A 24 20.45 -10.34 -21.83
N PHE A 25 19.63 -10.96 -22.68
CA PHE A 25 18.24 -11.30 -22.32
C PHE A 25 18.15 -12.30 -21.16
N MET A 26 19.06 -13.27 -21.10
CA MET A 26 19.09 -14.27 -20.02
C MET A 26 19.55 -13.65 -18.70
N ILE A 27 20.54 -12.76 -18.71
CA ILE A 27 21.03 -12.06 -17.51
C ILE A 27 19.93 -11.16 -16.95
N GLU A 28 19.28 -10.36 -17.81
CA GLU A 28 18.15 -9.53 -17.41
C GLU A 28 16.97 -10.39 -16.93
N GLY A 29 16.61 -11.45 -17.66
CA GLY A 29 15.54 -12.37 -17.25
C GLY A 29 15.79 -13.01 -15.89
N ILE A 30 16.98 -13.57 -15.66
CA ILE A 30 17.33 -14.31 -14.43
C ILE A 30 17.53 -13.37 -13.23
N LEU A 31 18.09 -12.16 -13.45
CA LEU A 31 18.29 -11.22 -12.34
C LEU A 31 17.00 -10.50 -11.95
N TYR A 32 16.11 -10.21 -12.91
CA TYR A 32 14.87 -9.50 -12.61
C TYR A 32 13.70 -10.43 -12.21
N LEU A 33 13.67 -11.72 -12.61
CA LEU A 33 12.59 -12.64 -12.21
C LEU A 33 12.45 -12.79 -10.68
N PRO A 34 13.53 -13.07 -9.91
CA PRO A 34 13.43 -13.25 -8.47
C PRO A 34 13.00 -11.96 -7.76
N CYS A 35 13.42 -10.81 -8.29
CA CYS A 35 13.09 -9.51 -7.72
C CYS A 35 11.61 -9.18 -7.91
N CYS A 36 11.04 -9.46 -9.09
CA CYS A 36 9.62 -9.26 -9.36
C CYS A 36 8.72 -10.22 -8.56
N CYS A 37 9.12 -11.48 -8.38
CA CYS A 37 8.36 -12.45 -7.60
C CYS A 37 8.35 -12.12 -6.10
N PHE A 38 9.44 -11.58 -5.55
CA PHE A 38 9.51 -11.25 -4.12
C PHE A 38 8.64 -10.03 -3.78
N CYS A 39 8.61 -9.01 -4.63
CA CYS A 39 7.74 -7.84 -4.42
C CYS A 39 6.25 -8.20 -4.52
N TYR A 40 5.87 -9.04 -5.49
CA TYR A 40 4.46 -9.44 -5.67
C TYR A 40 3.97 -10.34 -4.53
N ALA A 41 4.84 -11.20 -3.98
CA ALA A 41 4.50 -12.04 -2.84
C ALA A 41 4.27 -11.22 -1.56
N THR A 42 5.02 -10.14 -1.32
CA THR A 42 4.83 -9.29 -0.15
C THR A 42 3.55 -8.46 -0.19
N THR A 43 3.06 -8.08 -1.38
CA THR A 43 1.78 -7.38 -1.52
C THR A 43 0.57 -8.28 -1.28
N ILE A 44 0.67 -9.59 -1.58
CA ILE A 44 -0.46 -10.52 -1.42
C ILE A 44 -0.47 -11.17 -0.03
N ALA A 45 0.70 -11.41 0.57
CA ALA A 45 0.78 -12.02 1.90
C ALA A 45 0.39 -11.06 3.05
N GLY A 46 0.14 -9.78 2.78
CA GLY A 46 -0.26 -8.79 3.77
C GLY A 46 -1.77 -8.72 4.07
N GLU A 47 -2.62 -9.41 3.31
CA GLU A 47 -4.06 -9.10 3.23
C GLU A 47 -5.01 -10.18 3.81
N GLU A 48 -4.51 -11.06 4.68
CA GLU A 48 -5.35 -11.99 5.46
C GLU A 48 -5.12 -11.90 6.98
N ARG A 49 -4.89 -10.70 7.51
CA ARG A 49 -5.16 -10.50 8.94
C ARG A 49 -6.68 -10.50 9.13
N LYS A 50 -7.15 -11.65 9.64
CA LYS A 50 -8.42 -11.87 10.33
C LYS A 50 -9.12 -10.54 10.65
N ASN A 51 -10.15 -10.27 9.86
CA ASN A 51 -10.97 -9.07 9.86
C ASN A 51 -11.59 -8.87 11.26
N ASP A 52 -10.84 -8.26 12.18
CA ASP A 52 -11.44 -7.55 13.30
C ASP A 52 -12.39 -6.56 12.65
N GLU A 53 -13.68 -6.61 12.97
CA GLU A 53 -14.75 -5.89 12.26
C GLU A 53 -14.42 -4.40 12.16
N GLU A 54 -13.77 -4.00 11.05
CA GLU A 54 -13.43 -2.61 10.81
C GLU A 54 -14.71 -1.84 10.57
N VAL A 55 -14.85 -0.73 11.29
CA VAL A 55 -15.96 0.20 11.13
C VAL A 55 -15.51 1.31 10.19
N ALA A 56 -16.00 1.27 8.95
CA ALA A 56 -15.79 2.31 7.97
C ALA A 56 -16.77 3.47 8.22
N ILE A 57 -16.25 4.68 8.40
CA ILE A 57 -17.03 5.90 8.64
C ILE A 57 -16.66 6.94 7.59
N THR A 58 -17.65 7.47 6.89
CA THR A 58 -17.46 8.53 5.90
C THR A 58 -17.63 9.90 6.55
N PHE A 59 -16.66 10.79 6.35
CA PHE A 59 -16.69 12.17 6.80
C PHE A 59 -16.78 13.13 5.62
N GLU A 60 -17.42 14.28 5.84
CA GLU A 60 -17.32 15.41 4.93
C GLU A 60 -15.99 16.16 5.17
N SER A 61 -15.47 16.78 4.12
CA SER A 61 -14.26 17.59 4.25
C SER A 61 -14.52 18.78 5.17
N GLY A 62 -13.58 19.06 6.07
CA GLY A 62 -13.69 20.10 7.08
C GLY A 62 -13.33 19.59 8.46
N TYR A 63 -14.02 20.10 9.48
CA TYR A 63 -13.75 19.73 10.86
C TYR A 63 -14.39 18.38 11.21
N VAL A 64 -13.57 17.37 11.53
CA VAL A 64 -14.05 16.02 11.92
C VAL A 64 -14.23 15.88 13.43
N GLY A 65 -13.35 16.49 14.23
CA GLY A 65 -13.45 16.60 15.69
C GLY A 65 -13.10 15.36 16.50
N PHE A 66 -11.98 14.72 16.17
CA PHE A 66 -11.30 13.76 17.04
C PHE A 66 -9.80 14.02 17.07
N ARG A 67 -9.12 13.55 18.13
CA ARG A 67 -7.66 13.53 18.27
C ARG A 67 -7.18 12.11 18.43
N PHE A 68 -5.99 11.82 17.92
CA PHE A 68 -5.37 10.50 18.01
C PHE A 68 -3.90 10.59 18.41
N PHE A 69 -3.39 9.49 18.96
CA PHE A 69 -1.99 9.27 19.30
C PHE A 69 -1.66 7.79 19.10
N GLU A 70 -0.57 7.47 18.42
CA GLU A 70 -0.20 6.10 18.01
C GLU A 70 -1.35 5.37 17.30
N LEU A 71 -2.02 6.08 16.39
CA LEU A 71 -3.22 5.70 15.64
C LEU A 71 -4.46 5.44 16.50
N MET A 72 -4.39 5.57 17.82
CA MET A 72 -5.51 5.37 18.72
C MET A 72 -6.23 6.70 18.97
N VAL A 73 -7.55 6.72 18.83
CA VAL A 73 -8.39 7.87 19.18
C VAL A 73 -8.30 8.10 20.69
N VAL A 74 -7.73 9.25 21.08
CA VAL A 74 -7.55 9.63 22.49
C VAL A 74 -8.65 10.52 22.99
N ASP A 75 -9.26 11.32 22.12
CA ASP A 75 -10.31 12.27 22.46
C ASP A 75 -11.24 12.51 21.27
N VAL A 76 -12.51 12.79 21.57
CA VAL A 76 -13.54 13.09 20.57
C VAL A 76 -14.33 14.30 21.07
N ASP A 77 -14.33 15.36 20.27
CA ASP A 77 -14.99 16.61 20.63
C ASP A 77 -16.52 16.39 20.68
N LYS A 78 -17.20 16.89 21.72
CA LYS A 78 -18.65 16.69 21.86
C LYS A 78 -19.41 17.48 20.80
N GLY A 79 -20.35 16.81 20.11
CA GLY A 79 -21.13 17.40 19.02
C GLY A 79 -20.34 17.60 17.73
N SER A 80 -19.19 16.93 17.58
CA SER A 80 -18.47 16.85 16.32
C SER A 80 -19.04 15.78 15.39
N PRO A 81 -18.77 15.84 14.08
CA PRO A 81 -19.13 14.77 13.16
C PRO A 81 -18.61 13.39 13.60
N ALA A 82 -17.40 13.31 14.16
CA ALA A 82 -16.88 12.06 14.73
C ALA A 82 -17.74 11.52 15.87
N ALA A 83 -18.18 12.38 16.80
CA ALA A 83 -19.07 11.96 17.88
C ALA A 83 -20.43 11.47 17.34
N ASP A 84 -20.99 12.17 16.34
CA ASP A 84 -22.28 11.84 15.75
C ASP A 84 -22.25 10.51 14.97
N HIS A 85 -21.11 10.17 14.36
CA HIS A 85 -20.90 8.89 13.69
C HIS A 85 -20.43 7.76 14.63
N GLY A 86 -20.40 8.01 15.94
CA GLY A 86 -20.11 6.98 16.94
C GLY A 86 -18.63 6.64 17.10
N VAL A 87 -17.72 7.51 16.66
CA VAL A 87 -16.29 7.40 16.98
C VAL A 87 -16.12 7.53 18.49
N LYS A 88 -15.39 6.59 19.09
CA LYS A 88 -15.15 6.53 20.53
C LYS A 88 -13.66 6.48 20.82
N ARG A 89 -13.29 6.98 22.01
CA ARG A 89 -11.94 6.82 22.55
C ARG A 89 -11.56 5.34 22.60
N GLY A 90 -10.33 5.03 22.21
CA GLY A 90 -9.79 3.66 22.15
C GLY A 90 -9.95 2.97 20.79
N MET A 91 -10.75 3.51 19.87
CA MET A 91 -10.74 3.05 18.48
C MET A 91 -9.38 3.32 17.83
N ARG A 92 -8.92 2.42 16.96
CA ARG A 92 -7.64 2.57 16.25
C ARG A 92 -7.87 2.82 14.77
N ILE A 93 -7.25 3.83 14.21
CA ILE A 93 -7.29 4.15 12.77
C ILE A 93 -6.51 3.07 12.02
N SER A 94 -7.13 2.42 11.04
CA SER A 94 -6.46 1.45 10.17
C SER A 94 -6.22 1.99 8.77
N ARG A 95 -7.25 2.63 8.18
CA ARG A 95 -7.19 3.16 6.81
C ARG A 95 -7.88 4.52 6.71
N ILE A 96 -7.38 5.37 5.82
CA ILE A 96 -7.99 6.65 5.45
C ILE A 96 -8.05 6.67 3.92
N ASP A 97 -9.25 6.73 3.37
CA ASP A 97 -9.54 6.75 1.93
C ASP A 97 -8.84 5.61 1.16
N GLY A 98 -8.91 4.40 1.72
CA GLY A 98 -8.24 3.20 1.19
C GLY A 98 -6.73 3.11 1.46
N VAL A 99 -6.10 4.15 1.99
CA VAL A 99 -4.66 4.14 2.32
C VAL A 99 -4.44 3.61 3.74
N ALA A 100 -3.68 2.52 3.85
CA ALA A 100 -3.29 1.96 5.14
C ALA A 100 -2.35 2.89 5.91
N CYS A 101 -2.67 3.11 7.18
CA CYS A 101 -1.91 3.98 8.08
C CYS A 101 -1.08 3.13 9.04
N CYS A 102 0.24 3.23 8.96
CA CYS A 102 1.16 2.45 9.79
C CYS A 102 1.65 3.20 11.03
N ASN A 103 1.64 4.53 10.98
CA ASN A 103 2.08 5.44 12.04
C ASN A 103 1.30 6.76 11.98
N ASP A 104 1.49 7.63 12.98
CA ASP A 104 0.77 8.90 13.09
C ASP A 104 1.05 9.85 11.92
N ASP A 105 2.28 9.90 11.42
CA ASP A 105 2.65 10.77 10.29
C ASP A 105 1.89 10.39 9.01
N ASP A 106 1.74 9.08 8.76
CA ASP A 106 0.96 8.56 7.64
C ASP A 106 -0.53 8.92 7.78
N ALA A 107 -1.09 8.80 8.98
CA ALA A 107 -2.48 9.15 9.25
C ALA A 107 -2.73 10.66 9.09
N VAL A 108 -1.85 11.50 9.65
CA VAL A 108 -1.93 12.98 9.51
C VAL A 108 -1.82 13.38 8.05
N ARG A 109 -0.86 12.80 7.31
CA ARG A 109 -0.68 13.07 5.88
C ARG A 109 -1.91 12.63 5.08
N SER A 110 -2.43 11.44 5.34
CA SER A 110 -3.58 10.89 4.61
C SER A 110 -4.85 11.71 4.88
N LEU A 111 -5.11 12.10 6.13
CA LEU A 111 -6.20 13.03 6.46
C LEU A 111 -6.05 14.37 5.74
N PHE A 112 -4.84 14.93 5.74
CA PHE A 112 -4.57 16.21 5.09
C PHE A 112 -4.80 16.15 3.57
N VAL A 113 -4.39 15.06 2.92
CA VAL A 113 -4.63 14.84 1.50
C VAL A 113 -6.13 14.67 1.25
N ALA A 114 -6.79 13.77 1.98
CA ALA A 114 -8.21 13.47 1.83
C ALA A 114 -9.10 14.72 1.96
N HIS A 115 -8.82 15.58 2.94
CA HIS A 115 -9.51 16.87 3.10
C HIS A 115 -9.38 17.82 1.90
N ARG A 116 -8.30 17.72 1.13
CA ARG A 116 -8.03 18.62 -0.01
C ARG A 116 -8.44 18.03 -1.36
N THR A 117 -8.48 16.71 -1.47
CA THR A 117 -8.76 16.03 -2.74
C THR A 117 -10.22 15.63 -2.88
N HIS A 118 -10.92 15.38 -1.78
CA HIS A 118 -12.29 14.86 -1.80
C HIS A 118 -13.22 15.69 -0.92
N ASP A 119 -14.46 15.90 -1.37
CA ASP A 119 -15.52 16.52 -0.57
C ASP A 119 -15.96 15.61 0.59
N ARG A 120 -15.79 14.29 0.41
CA ARG A 120 -16.06 13.25 1.40
C ARG A 120 -14.99 12.18 1.33
N PHE A 121 -14.59 11.63 2.46
CA PHE A 121 -13.58 10.59 2.55
C PHE A 121 -13.92 9.58 3.65
N GLU A 122 -13.45 8.35 3.49
CA GLU A 122 -13.69 7.27 4.45
C GLU A 122 -12.53 7.14 5.43
N VAL A 123 -12.83 6.84 6.69
CA VAL A 123 -11.85 6.45 7.69
C VAL A 123 -12.31 5.15 8.32
N CYS A 124 -11.46 4.13 8.25
CA CYS A 124 -11.71 2.83 8.85
C CYS A 124 -11.10 2.78 10.25
N PHE A 125 -11.91 2.37 11.22
CA PHE A 125 -11.53 2.22 12.61
C PHE A 125 -11.64 0.75 13.04
N ILE A 126 -10.65 0.29 13.79
CA ILE A 126 -10.70 -0.98 14.53
C ILE A 126 -11.29 -0.67 15.91
N PRO A 127 -12.41 -1.31 16.31
CA PRO A 127 -13.00 -1.12 17.63
C PRO A 127 -12.00 -1.44 18.75
N PRO A 128 -12.10 -0.78 19.92
CA PRO A 128 -11.30 -1.17 21.07
C PRO A 128 -11.63 -2.62 21.45
N CYS A 129 -10.60 -3.43 21.66
CA CYS A 129 -10.79 -4.80 22.12
C CYS A 129 -11.41 -4.75 23.54
N GLU A 130 -12.67 -5.18 23.69
CA GLU A 130 -13.44 -5.12 24.95
C GLU A 130 -12.82 -5.93 26.12
N LEU A 131 -11.72 -6.64 25.87
CA LEU A 131 -11.12 -7.62 26.77
C LEU A 131 -10.48 -7.07 28.05
N GLN A 132 -10.49 -5.75 28.32
CA GLN A 132 -9.83 -5.18 29.52
C GLN A 132 -10.70 -4.28 30.42
N ALA A 133 -12.02 -4.21 30.22
CA ALA A 133 -12.89 -3.36 31.05
C ALA A 133 -13.47 -4.07 32.31
N LYS A 134 -12.83 -5.12 32.82
CA LYS A 134 -13.18 -5.77 34.10
C LYS A 134 -12.01 -5.70 35.07
N GLU A 135 -11.78 -4.54 35.68
CA GLU A 135 -11.12 -4.39 36.98
C GLU A 135 -11.87 -3.36 37.84
#